data_AF-A0A534QKZ6-F1
#
_entry.id   AF-A0A534QKZ6-F1
#
_cell.length_a   1.000
_cell.length_b   1.000
_cell.length_c   1.000
_cell.angle_alpha   90.00
_cell.angle_beta   90.00
_cell.angle_gamma   90.00
#
_symmetry.space_group_name_H-M   'P 1'
#
loop_
_entity.id
_entity.type
_entity.pdbx_description
1 polymer ?
#
loop_
_entity_poly.entity_id
_entity_poly.type
_entity_poly.pdbx_seq_one_letter_code
_entity_poly.pdbx_strand_id
1 'polypeptide(L)'
;MRFKDVTASHQRLLRDVTNRISSALETEFSELPGVDGPNVGLILRERRRQVVMEIPGALLMQAVEDLSAREAIRVRIKGRRDRMLFQAPPSPLPKHIAMAPAPGGMHFGFGRSGGGSRGRR
;
A
#
# COMPACT_ATOMS: atom_id res chain seq x y z
N MET A 1 11.49 20.57 7.41
CA MET A 1 10.88 21.20 6.23
C MET A 1 9.37 21.15 6.40
N ARG A 2 8.69 22.29 6.37
CA ARG A 2 7.24 22.46 6.43
C ARG A 2 6.70 22.88 5.06
N PHE A 3 5.37 22.87 4.87
CA PHE A 3 4.73 23.35 3.63
C PHE A 3 5.21 24.76 3.22
N LYS A 4 5.45 25.66 4.21
CA LYS A 4 5.96 27.01 3.98
C LYS A 4 7.39 27.06 3.40
N ASP A 5 8.15 25.99 3.53
CA ASP A 5 9.52 25.88 3.00
C ASP A 5 9.53 25.35 1.56
N VAL A 6 8.37 25.04 0.97
CA VAL A 6 8.24 24.57 -0.41
C VAL A 6 8.53 25.72 -1.36
N THR A 7 9.73 25.69 -1.94
CA THR A 7 10.16 26.66 -2.96
C THR A 7 9.72 26.26 -4.37
N ALA A 8 9.86 27.20 -5.33
CA ALA A 8 9.60 26.96 -6.74
C ALA A 8 10.44 25.80 -7.34
N SER A 9 11.63 25.55 -6.81
CA SER A 9 12.48 24.42 -7.24
C SER A 9 11.82 23.06 -6.94
N HIS A 10 11.18 22.94 -5.78
CA HIS A 10 10.47 21.72 -5.40
C HIS A 10 9.22 21.50 -6.26
N GLN A 11 8.51 22.58 -6.62
CA GLN A 11 7.37 22.52 -7.55
C GLN A 11 7.80 22.09 -8.95
N ARG A 12 8.93 22.61 -9.47
CA ARG A 12 9.49 22.20 -10.76
C ARG A 12 9.89 20.72 -10.74
N LEU A 13 10.63 20.30 -9.71
CA LEU A 13 11.02 18.90 -9.54
C LEU A 13 9.81 17.97 -9.54
N LEU A 14 8.78 18.33 -8.77
CA LEU A 14 7.57 17.53 -8.68
C LEU A 14 6.88 17.44 -10.05
N ARG A 15 6.73 18.56 -10.77
CA ARG A 15 6.16 18.58 -12.12
C ARG A 15 6.96 17.71 -13.09
N ASP A 16 8.29 17.75 -13.03
CA ASP A 16 9.15 16.95 -13.89
C ASP A 16 9.00 15.44 -13.61
N VAL A 17 8.94 15.07 -12.32
CA VAL A 17 8.70 13.69 -11.89
C VAL A 17 7.32 13.20 -12.32
N THR A 18 6.30 14.03 -12.13
CA THR A 18 4.91 13.71 -12.48
C THR A 18 4.74 13.54 -13.99
N ASN A 19 5.31 14.44 -14.80
CA ASN A 19 5.27 14.36 -16.26
C ASN A 19 5.93 13.08 -16.80
N ARG A 20 6.96 12.56 -16.12
CA ARG A 20 7.59 11.27 -16.49
C ARG A 20 6.70 10.06 -16.20
N ILE A 21 5.72 10.18 -15.31
CA ILE A 21 4.79 9.10 -14.96
C ILE A 21 3.58 9.11 -15.90
N SER A 22 2.92 10.27 -16.03
CA SER A 22 1.76 10.45 -16.90
C SER A 22 1.59 11.94 -17.18
N SER A 23 1.33 12.31 -18.45
CA SER A 23 1.04 13.70 -18.83
C SER A 23 -0.32 14.19 -18.33
N ALA A 24 -1.22 13.28 -17.94
CA ALA A 24 -2.54 13.62 -17.40
C ALA A 24 -2.58 13.67 -15.86
N LEU A 25 -1.44 13.40 -15.20
CA LEU A 25 -1.33 13.43 -13.75
C LEU A 25 -0.95 14.84 -13.31
N GLU A 26 -1.79 15.43 -12.48
CA GLU A 26 -1.57 16.72 -11.85
C GLU A 26 -1.19 16.52 -10.38
N THR A 27 -0.26 17.34 -9.90
CA THR A 27 0.24 17.27 -8.54
C THR A 27 0.34 18.66 -7.92
N GLU A 28 -0.25 18.82 -6.74
CA GLU A 28 -0.24 20.08 -5.98
C GLU A 28 0.20 19.82 -4.55
N PHE A 29 1.08 20.67 -4.02
CA PHE A 29 1.39 20.64 -2.60
C PHE A 29 0.21 21.17 -1.80
N SER A 30 -0.05 20.55 -0.65
CA SER A 30 -1.13 20.94 0.25
C SER A 30 -0.64 20.93 1.69
N GLU A 31 -1.15 21.88 2.47
CA GLU A 31 -0.98 21.91 3.91
C GLU A 31 -1.90 20.86 4.54
N LEU A 32 -1.33 19.91 5.28
CA LEU A 32 -2.10 18.88 5.97
C LEU A 32 -2.51 19.40 7.36
N PRO A 33 -3.81 19.59 7.63
CA PRO A 33 -4.26 20.03 8.94
C PRO A 33 -4.01 18.92 9.97
N GLY A 34 -3.35 19.26 11.09
CA GLY A 34 -3.12 18.34 12.21
C GLY A 34 -1.85 17.49 12.14
N VAL A 35 -1.00 17.68 11.11
CA VAL A 35 0.30 17.01 11.02
C VAL A 35 1.41 17.98 11.44
N ASP A 36 1.78 17.96 12.72
CA ASP A 36 2.96 18.65 13.26
C ASP A 36 4.30 17.97 12.87
N GLY A 37 4.25 17.05 11.90
CA GLY A 37 5.37 16.24 11.45
C GLY A 37 6.17 16.88 10.31
N PRO A 38 7.37 16.36 10.00
CA PRO A 38 8.22 16.83 8.91
C PRO A 38 7.71 16.43 7.51
N ASN A 39 6.43 16.08 7.38
CA ASN A 39 5.82 15.60 6.16
C ASN A 39 5.12 16.75 5.43
N VAL A 40 5.13 16.69 4.11
CA VAL A 40 4.42 17.63 3.23
C VAL A 40 3.28 16.90 2.54
N GLY A 41 2.10 17.52 2.52
CA GLY A 41 0.95 17.00 1.78
C GLY A 41 1.13 17.17 0.28
N LEU A 42 0.72 16.15 -0.44
CA LEU A 42 0.67 16.13 -1.89
C LEU A 42 -0.71 15.64 -2.35
N ILE A 43 -1.40 16.48 -3.11
CA ILE A 43 -2.62 16.14 -3.81
C ILE A 43 -2.24 15.62 -5.19
N LEU A 44 -2.72 14.43 -5.52
CA LEU A 44 -2.63 13.81 -6.83
C LEU A 44 -4.01 13.86 -7.48
N ARG A 45 -4.09 14.35 -8.71
CA ARG A 45 -5.32 14.38 -9.51
C ARG A 45 -5.05 13.75 -10.87
N GLU A 46 -5.88 12.79 -11.27
CA GLU A 46 -5.85 12.25 -12.63
C GLU A 46 -7.27 11.87 -13.05
N ARG A 47 -7.71 12.39 -14.21
CA ARG A 47 -9.07 12.24 -14.75
C ARG A 47 -10.13 12.78 -13.77
N ARG A 48 -10.92 11.90 -13.14
CA ARG A 48 -11.99 12.23 -12.18
C ARG A 48 -11.66 11.75 -10.76
N ARG A 49 -10.42 11.33 -10.52
CA ARG A 49 -9.97 10.79 -9.23
C ARG A 49 -8.95 11.72 -8.60
N GLN A 50 -9.08 11.93 -7.30
CA GLN A 50 -8.16 12.69 -6.49
C GLN A 50 -7.77 11.86 -5.26
N VAL A 51 -6.49 11.88 -4.91
CA VAL A 51 -6.00 11.26 -3.68
C VAL A 51 -4.97 12.16 -3.01
N VAL A 52 -5.03 12.24 -1.69
CA VAL A 52 -4.00 12.92 -0.89
C VAL A 52 -2.99 11.88 -0.40
N MET A 53 -1.71 12.24 -0.44
CA MET A 53 -0.63 11.47 0.14
C MET A 53 0.36 12.37 0.86
N GLU A 54 1.17 11.76 1.71
CA GLU A 54 2.21 12.44 2.46
C GLU A 54 3.60 12.05 1.93
N ILE A 55 4.50 13.03 1.86
CA ILE A 55 5.90 12.81 1.50
C ILE A 55 6.78 13.40 2.60
N PRO A 56 7.79 12.66 3.10
CA PRO A 56 8.76 13.22 4.04
C PRO A 56 9.48 14.43 3.43
N GLY A 57 9.49 15.56 4.12
CA GLY A 57 10.15 16.78 3.65
C GLY A 57 11.66 16.60 3.47
N ALA A 58 12.30 15.79 4.31
CA ALA A 58 13.72 15.43 4.14
C ALA A 58 14.00 14.75 2.79
N LEU A 59 13.09 13.86 2.35
CA LEU A 59 13.19 13.20 1.05
C LEU A 59 12.99 14.20 -0.09
N LEU A 60 12.10 15.18 0.09
CA LEU A 60 11.85 16.24 -0.89
C LEU A 60 13.08 17.15 -1.06
N MET A 61 13.76 17.50 0.04
CA MET A 61 15.02 18.26 0.00
C MET A 61 16.12 17.47 -0.72
N GLN A 62 16.30 16.20 -0.34
CA GLN A 62 17.32 15.34 -0.96
C GLN A 62 17.09 15.18 -2.47
N ALA A 63 15.84 15.07 -2.90
CA ALA A 63 15.51 14.89 -4.31
C ALA A 63 15.99 16.06 -5.19
N VAL A 64 16.20 17.26 -4.65
CA VAL A 64 16.75 18.38 -5.43
C VAL A 64 18.14 18.03 -5.96
N GLU A 65 18.97 17.41 -5.13
CA GLU A 65 20.38 17.14 -5.42
C GLU A 65 20.65 15.68 -5.84
N ASP A 66 19.86 14.74 -5.33
CA ASP A 66 20.06 13.30 -5.51
C ASP A 66 19.02 12.64 -6.42
N LEU A 67 19.50 11.95 -7.45
CA LEU A 67 18.69 11.19 -8.40
C LEU A 67 17.98 10.00 -7.73
N SER A 68 18.61 9.35 -6.75
CA SER A 68 18.01 8.21 -6.03
C SER A 68 16.81 8.66 -5.20
N ALA A 69 16.92 9.81 -4.53
CA ALA A 69 15.79 10.43 -3.85
C ALA A 69 14.66 10.84 -4.82
N ARG A 70 14.97 11.35 -6.02
CA ARG A 70 13.94 11.60 -7.06
C ARG A 70 13.22 10.34 -7.49
N GLU A 71 13.96 9.26 -7.73
CA GLU A 71 13.36 7.98 -8.16
C GLU A 71 12.49 7.39 -7.03
N ALA A 72 12.91 7.53 -5.77
CA ALA A 72 12.08 7.14 -4.62
C ALA A 72 10.75 7.91 -4.58
N ILE A 73 10.76 9.22 -4.87
CA ILE A 73 9.53 10.01 -5.00
C ILE A 73 8.70 9.52 -6.19
N ARG A 74 9.32 9.28 -7.35
CA ARG A 74 8.63 8.78 -8.55
C ARG A 74 7.90 7.46 -8.29
N VAL A 75 8.57 6.49 -7.66
CA VAL A 75 8.01 5.18 -7.33
C VAL A 75 6.83 5.32 -6.38
N ARG A 76 6.92 6.19 -5.37
CA ARG A 76 5.83 6.46 -4.42
C ARG A 76 4.62 7.07 -5.11
N ILE A 77 4.82 8.11 -5.94
CA ILE A 77 3.76 8.74 -6.73
C ILE A 77 3.10 7.73 -7.66
N LYS A 78 3.90 6.98 -8.42
CA LYS A 78 3.41 5.94 -9.34
C LYS A 78 2.59 4.89 -8.60
N GLY A 79 3.10 4.34 -7.49
CA GLY A 79 2.40 3.34 -6.71
C GLY A 79 1.08 3.86 -6.13
N ARG A 80 1.04 5.12 -5.68
CA ARG A 80 -0.20 5.74 -5.18
C ARG A 80 -1.20 5.99 -6.31
N ARG A 81 -0.73 6.47 -7.46
CA ARG A 81 -1.52 6.69 -8.67
C ARG A 81 -2.10 5.39 -9.23
N ASP A 82 -1.31 4.32 -9.28
CA ASP A 82 -1.77 3.03 -9.76
C ASP A 82 -2.84 2.44 -8.82
N ARG A 83 -2.70 2.58 -7.50
CA ARG A 83 -3.77 2.21 -6.55
C ARG A 83 -5.01 3.10 -6.66
N MET A 84 -4.84 4.36 -7.04
CA MET A 84 -5.95 5.28 -7.27
C MET A 84 -6.74 4.89 -8.52
N LEU A 85 -6.07 4.49 -9.60
CA LEU A 85 -6.71 4.14 -10.87
C LEU A 85 -7.18 2.69 -10.92
N PHE A 86 -6.38 1.78 -10.40
CA PHE A 86 -6.63 0.35 -10.40
C PHE A 86 -7.02 -0.08 -8.99
N GLN A 87 -8.24 -0.57 -8.86
CA GLN A 87 -8.72 -1.16 -7.62
C GLN A 87 -7.79 -2.34 -7.29
N ALA A 88 -7.14 -2.30 -6.12
CA ALA A 88 -6.30 -3.40 -5.70
C ALA A 88 -7.15 -4.68 -5.67
N PRO A 89 -6.66 -5.82 -6.18
CA PRO A 89 -7.39 -7.08 -6.04
C PRO A 89 -7.66 -7.30 -4.54
N PRO A 90 -8.84 -7.82 -4.17
CA PRO A 90 -9.16 -8.09 -2.78
C PRO A 90 -8.05 -8.96 -2.17
N SER A 91 -7.71 -8.66 -0.91
CA SER A 91 -6.73 -9.45 -0.17
C SER A 91 -7.08 -10.93 -0.30
N PRO A 92 -6.12 -11.82 -0.62
CA PRO A 92 -6.41 -13.24 -0.76
C PRO A 92 -7.15 -13.72 0.49
N LEU A 93 -8.31 -14.36 0.27
CA LEU A 93 -9.12 -14.92 1.35
C LEU A 93 -8.20 -15.72 2.30
N PRO A 94 -8.38 -15.62 3.62
CA PRO A 94 -7.55 -16.34 4.58
C PRO A 94 -7.52 -17.82 4.21
N LYS A 95 -6.32 -18.39 4.06
CA LYS A 95 -6.06 -19.78 3.66
C LYS A 95 -6.43 -20.79 4.75
N HIS A 96 -7.55 -20.61 5.44
CA HIS A 96 -8.16 -21.67 6.23
C HIS A 96 -9.05 -22.48 5.30
N ILE A 97 -8.41 -23.33 4.49
CA ILE A 97 -9.09 -24.49 3.91
C ILE A 97 -9.39 -25.38 5.11
N ALA A 98 -10.62 -25.33 5.62
CA ALA A 98 -11.16 -26.45 6.36
C ALA A 98 -11.09 -27.64 5.40
N MET A 99 -10.18 -28.57 5.68
CA MET A 99 -9.97 -29.76 4.88
C MET A 99 -11.31 -30.49 4.81
N ALA A 100 -12.00 -30.42 3.67
CA ALA A 100 -13.21 -31.18 3.46
C ALA A 100 -12.83 -32.67 3.61
N PRO A 101 -13.55 -33.46 4.41
CA PRO A 101 -13.26 -34.89 4.52
C PRO A 101 -13.39 -35.52 3.14
N ALA A 102 -12.37 -36.28 2.73
CA ALA A 102 -12.28 -36.85 1.40
C ALA A 102 -13.51 -37.72 1.08
N PRO A 103 -14.13 -37.60 -0.10
CA PRO A 103 -15.21 -38.48 -0.50
C PRO A 103 -14.61 -39.81 -0.95
N GLY A 104 -14.74 -40.84 -0.13
CA GLY A 104 -14.37 -42.21 -0.51
C GLY A 104 -13.54 -42.94 0.53
N GLY A 105 -14.14 -43.27 1.66
CA GLY A 105 -13.56 -44.17 2.66
C GLY A 105 -14.62 -45.15 3.16
N MET A 106 -15.24 -45.91 2.25
CA MET A 106 -15.99 -47.10 2.67
C MET A 106 -14.98 -48.14 3.16
N HIS A 107 -15.04 -48.49 4.43
CA HIS A 107 -14.63 -49.81 4.91
C HIS A 107 -15.75 -50.41 5.76
N PHE A 108 -16.29 -51.51 5.25
CA PHE A 108 -17.26 -52.39 5.89
C PHE A 108 -16.66 -53.08 7.12
N GLY A 109 -17.41 -53.08 8.23
CA GLY A 109 -17.69 -54.27 9.06
C GLY A 109 -16.71 -54.69 10.17
N PHE A 110 -17.33 -55.25 11.23
CA PHE A 110 -16.84 -56.11 12.32
C PHE A 110 -16.40 -55.48 13.65
N GLY A 111 -17.18 -55.77 14.72
CA GLY A 111 -16.67 -55.80 16.09
C GLY A 111 -17.64 -55.34 17.17
N ARG A 112 -18.57 -56.20 17.57
CA ARG A 112 -19.36 -56.09 18.81
C ARG A 112 -18.59 -56.77 19.94
N SER A 113 -18.00 -56.02 20.88
CA SER A 113 -17.53 -56.47 22.21
C SER A 113 -16.64 -55.37 22.80
N GLY A 114 -16.91 -54.74 23.94
CA GLY A 114 -17.08 -55.35 25.25
C GLY A 114 -15.73 -55.32 26.00
N GLY A 115 -15.70 -54.76 27.20
CA GLY A 115 -14.60 -54.96 28.17
C GLY A 115 -13.75 -53.72 28.47
N GLY A 116 -13.91 -53.18 29.67
CA GLY A 116 -13.03 -52.14 30.20
C GLY A 116 -11.69 -52.68 30.70
N SER A 117 -10.85 -51.78 31.22
CA SER A 117 -9.87 -52.06 32.28
C SER A 117 -9.33 -50.76 32.87
N ARG A 118 -9.36 -50.72 34.21
CA ARG A 118 -8.78 -49.71 35.10
C ARG A 118 -7.24 -49.66 35.00
N GLY A 119 -6.67 -48.51 35.33
CA GLY A 119 -5.28 -48.31 35.77
C GLY A 119 -4.74 -46.97 35.25
N ARG A 120 -4.17 -46.07 36.04
CA ARG A 120 -3.50 -46.22 37.33
C ARG A 120 -3.45 -44.83 38.02
N ARG A 121 -3.40 -44.86 39.35
CA ARG A 121 -2.85 -43.78 40.17
C ARG A 121 -1.38 -43.57 39.86
#